data_AF-N1QPE2-F1
#
_entry.id   AF-N1QPE2-F1
#
_cell.length_a   1.000
_cell.length_b   1.000
_cell.length_c   1.000
_cell.angle_alpha   90.00
_cell.angle_beta   90.00
_cell.angle_gamma   90.00
#
_symmetry.space_group_name_H-M   'P 1'
#
loop_
_entity.id
_entity.type
_entity.pdbx_description
1 polymer ?
#
loop_
_entity_poly.entity_id
_entity_poly.type
_entity_poly.pdbx_seq_one_letter_code
_entity_poly.pdbx_strand_id
1 'polypeptide(L)'
;MASGQEKGRSELDSLAREGQTVVPGGTGGKSYEAQEKLAEGRSRGGQTRKEQMGEEGYSEMGRKGGLSTNDESGGEHAAREGIDIDESKFKTKS
;
A
#
# COMPACT_ATOMS: atom_id res chain seq x y z
N MET A 1 -14.06 29.93 15.62
CA MET A 1 -13.10 28.95 16.15
C MET A 1 -12.36 28.35 14.97
N ALA A 2 -11.07 28.65 14.78
CA ALA A 2 -10.28 28.16 13.64
C ALA A 2 -8.80 27.85 14.00
N SER A 3 -8.26 28.50 15.02
CA SER A 3 -6.83 28.43 15.36
C SER A 3 -6.34 27.13 16.02
N GLY A 4 -7.24 26.21 16.40
CA GLY A 4 -6.86 24.93 17.01
C GLY A 4 -6.50 23.84 16.00
N GLN A 5 -7.14 23.84 14.83
CA GLN A 5 -6.92 22.83 13.78
C GLN A 5 -5.66 23.14 12.95
N GLU A 6 -5.32 24.42 12.81
CA GLU A 6 -4.15 24.87 12.06
C GLU A 6 -2.83 24.51 12.76
N LYS A 7 -2.77 24.61 14.10
CA LYS A 7 -1.60 24.18 14.90
C LYS A 7 -1.33 22.68 14.77
N GLY A 8 -2.39 21.86 14.78
CA GLY A 8 -2.29 20.42 14.55
C GLY A 8 -1.75 20.10 13.15
N ARG A 9 -2.22 20.82 12.12
CA ARG A 9 -1.71 20.64 10.76
C ARG A 9 -0.23 21.01 10.63
N SER A 10 0.23 22.09 11.24
CA SER A 10 1.66 22.46 11.20
C SER A 10 2.57 21.45 11.91
N GLU A 11 2.09 20.83 12.99
CA GLU A 11 2.82 19.76 13.69
C GLU A 11 2.89 18.51 12.81
N LEU A 12 1.76 18.09 12.24
CA LEU A 12 1.69 16.95 11.31
C LEU A 12 2.58 17.16 10.07
N ASP A 13 2.65 18.38 9.54
CA ASP A 13 3.55 18.74 8.44
C ASP A 13 5.02 18.66 8.85
N SER A 14 5.36 19.05 10.08
CA SER A 14 6.72 18.95 10.60
C SER A 14 7.16 17.49 10.74
N LEU A 15 6.31 16.66 11.34
CA LEU A 15 6.54 15.21 11.45
C LEU A 15 6.67 14.55 10.07
N ALA A 16 5.81 14.91 9.11
CA ALA A 16 5.88 14.39 7.74
C ALA A 16 7.19 14.79 7.04
N ARG A 17 7.72 16.00 7.29
CA ARG A 17 9.02 16.45 6.76
C ARG A 17 10.19 15.70 7.37
N GLU A 18 10.09 15.30 8.63
CA GLU A 18 11.05 14.41 9.29
C GLU A 18 10.97 12.96 8.78
N GLY A 19 10.04 12.68 7.85
CA GLY A 19 9.85 11.37 7.24
C GLY A 19 8.84 10.49 7.97
N GLN A 20 8.14 11.02 8.98
CA GLN A 20 7.21 10.23 9.77
C GLN A 20 5.89 9.95 9.03
N THR A 21 5.39 8.75 9.29
CA THR A 21 4.05 8.19 9.07
C THR A 21 2.82 8.92 9.64
N VAL A 22 2.36 10.11 9.19
CA VAL A 22 1.19 10.77 9.82
C VAL A 22 -0.17 10.38 9.23
N VAL A 23 -0.22 9.89 7.99
CA VAL A 23 -1.43 9.32 7.37
C VAL A 23 -1.18 7.87 6.96
N PRO A 24 -1.92 6.88 7.50
CA PRO A 24 -1.79 5.48 7.09
C PRO A 24 -1.95 5.30 5.57
N GLY A 25 -1.04 4.53 4.96
CA GLY A 25 -1.00 4.35 3.51
C GLY A 25 -0.40 5.53 2.75
N GLY A 26 -0.06 6.64 3.40
CA GLY A 26 0.50 7.86 2.82
C GLY A 26 2.03 7.98 2.90
N THR A 27 2.74 6.91 3.29
CA THR A 27 4.19 6.92 3.49
C THR A 27 4.97 7.51 2.31
N GLY A 28 5.88 8.43 2.59
CA GLY A 28 6.75 9.11 1.63
C GLY A 28 6.36 10.55 1.30
N GLY A 29 5.17 11.01 1.72
CA GLY A 29 4.77 12.42 1.59
C GLY A 29 5.43 13.31 2.64
N LYS A 30 5.90 14.50 2.23
CA LYS A 30 6.59 15.49 3.10
C LYS A 30 5.67 16.54 3.73
N SER A 31 4.36 16.32 3.67
CA SER A 31 3.33 17.11 4.34
C SER A 31 2.13 16.21 4.60
N TYR A 32 1.27 16.61 5.55
CA TYR A 32 0.03 15.90 5.84
C TYR A 32 -0.81 15.72 4.56
N GLU A 33 -1.00 16.80 3.80
CA GLU A 33 -1.75 16.77 2.54
C GLU A 33 -1.12 15.85 1.49
N ALA A 34 0.22 15.82 1.39
CA ALA A 34 0.90 14.92 0.47
C ALA A 34 0.69 13.46 0.85
N GLN A 35 0.71 13.15 2.15
CA GLN A 35 0.43 11.80 2.62
C GLN A 35 -1.04 11.41 2.41
N GLU A 36 -2.00 12.32 2.58
CA GLU A 36 -3.42 12.08 2.24
C GLU A 36 -3.58 11.72 0.76
N LYS A 37 -3.01 12.53 -0.14
CA LYS A 37 -3.09 12.29 -1.59
C LYS A 37 -2.44 10.96 -2.00
N LEU A 38 -1.33 10.60 -1.36
CA LEU A 38 -0.66 9.31 -1.60
C LEU A 38 -1.51 8.14 -1.10
N ALA A 39 -2.10 8.25 0.09
CA ALA A 39 -2.98 7.23 0.64
C ALA A 39 -4.21 7.01 -0.25
N GLU A 40 -4.87 8.11 -0.67
CA GLU A 40 -6.00 8.09 -1.58
C GLU A 40 -5.62 7.46 -2.94
N GLY A 41 -4.50 7.90 -3.53
CA GLY A 41 -4.00 7.38 -4.80
C GLY A 41 -3.68 5.89 -4.76
N ARG A 42 -3.05 5.42 -3.68
CA ARG A 42 -2.73 4.00 -3.46
C ARG A 42 -3.99 3.16 -3.27
N SER A 43 -4.96 3.65 -2.50
CA SER A 43 -6.25 2.96 -2.32
C SER A 43 -6.97 2.82 -3.65
N ARG A 44 -7.08 3.90 -4.43
CA ARG A 44 -7.71 3.88 -5.75
C ARG A 44 -6.98 2.95 -6.71
N GLY A 45 -5.65 3.02 -6.77
CA GLY A 45 -4.85 2.13 -7.61
C GLY A 45 -5.03 0.65 -7.26
N GLY A 46 -5.11 0.33 -5.95
CA GLY A 46 -5.40 -1.02 -5.47
C GLY A 46 -6.79 -1.50 -5.88
N GLN A 47 -7.82 -0.66 -5.73
CA GLN A 47 -9.19 -0.96 -6.17
C GLN A 47 -9.25 -1.18 -7.69
N THR A 48 -8.66 -0.30 -8.49
CA THR A 48 -8.58 -0.45 -9.95
C THR A 48 -7.87 -1.74 -10.33
N ARG A 49 -6.78 -2.10 -9.64
CA ARG A 49 -6.08 -3.38 -9.90
C ARG A 49 -6.95 -4.57 -9.54
N LYS A 50 -7.67 -4.53 -8.40
CA LYS A 50 -8.64 -5.55 -7.99
C LYS A 50 -9.78 -5.70 -9.01
N GLU A 51 -10.31 -4.62 -9.55
CA GLU A 51 -11.35 -4.67 -10.59
C GLU A 51 -10.84 -5.35 -11.86
N GLN A 52 -9.63 -4.99 -12.31
CA GLN A 52 -9.03 -5.56 -13.52
C GLN A 52 -8.79 -7.07 -13.44
N MET A 53 -8.32 -7.61 -12.31
CA MET A 53 -8.00 -9.04 -12.15
C MET A 53 -9.08 -9.86 -11.44
N GLY A 54 -10.02 -9.20 -10.77
CA GLY A 54 -10.97 -9.82 -9.85
C GLY A 54 -10.41 -10.03 -8.44
N GLU A 55 -11.30 -10.43 -7.53
CA GLU A 55 -10.95 -10.62 -6.13
C GLU A 55 -9.92 -11.74 -5.91
N GLU A 56 -10.06 -12.85 -6.62
CA GLU A 56 -9.13 -13.99 -6.50
C GLU A 56 -7.71 -13.62 -6.94
N GLY A 57 -7.56 -12.98 -8.11
CA GLY A 57 -6.26 -12.55 -8.61
C GLY A 57 -5.58 -11.53 -7.69
N TYR A 58 -6.36 -10.63 -7.09
CA TYR A 58 -5.85 -9.66 -6.14
C TYR A 58 -5.41 -10.31 -4.82
N SER A 59 -6.19 -11.29 -4.36
CA SER A 59 -5.90 -12.03 -3.12
C SER A 59 -4.65 -12.89 -3.27
N GLU A 60 -4.50 -13.60 -4.40
CA GLU A 60 -3.30 -14.41 -4.69
C GLU A 60 -2.04 -13.54 -4.81
N MET A 61 -2.16 -12.34 -5.40
CA MET A 61 -1.05 -11.39 -5.46
C MET A 61 -0.67 -10.87 -4.07
N GLY A 62 -1.66 -10.56 -3.24
CA GLY A 62 -1.45 -10.18 -1.84
C GLY A 62 -0.81 -11.30 -1.02
N ARG A 63 -1.23 -12.54 -1.24
CA ARG A 63 -0.66 -13.74 -0.60
C ARG A 63 0.82 -13.91 -0.96
N LYS A 64 1.19 -13.81 -2.24
CA LYS A 64 2.59 -13.81 -2.68
C LYS A 64 3.37 -12.67 -2.03
N GLY A 65 2.81 -11.46 -2.00
CA GLY A 65 3.45 -10.31 -1.36
C GLY A 65 3.72 -10.52 0.13
N GLY A 66 2.75 -11.06 0.87
CA GLY A 66 2.85 -11.31 2.32
C GLY A 66 3.85 -12.40 2.72
N LEU A 67 4.28 -13.24 1.78
CA LEU A 67 5.34 -14.25 2.00
C LEU A 67 6.75 -13.69 1.80
N SER A 68 6.88 -12.46 1.29
CA SER A 68 8.20 -11.86 1.06
C SER A 68 8.85 -11.49 2.39
N THR A 69 10.14 -11.82 2.54
CA THR A 69 10.96 -11.41 3.69
C THR A 69 12.06 -10.46 3.22
N ASN A 70 12.98 -10.08 4.12
CA ASN A 70 14.14 -9.26 3.73
C ASN A 70 15.14 -10.03 2.85
N ASP A 71 15.16 -11.36 2.98
CA ASP A 71 16.18 -12.23 2.41
C ASP A 71 15.68 -13.01 1.17
N GLU A 72 14.37 -13.23 1.07
CA GLU A 72 13.76 -14.01 -0.01
C GLU A 72 12.47 -13.37 -0.54
N SER A 73 12.27 -13.50 -1.85
CA SER A 73 11.04 -13.07 -2.50
C SER A 73 9.88 -13.97 -2.10
N GLY A 74 8.66 -13.45 -2.07
CA GLY A 74 7.50 -14.27 -1.73
C GLY A 74 7.23 -15.43 -2.70
N GLY A 75 7.73 -15.37 -3.93
CA GLY A 75 7.70 -16.49 -4.86
C GLY A 75 8.69 -17.61 -4.49
N GLU A 76 9.91 -17.26 -4.10
CA GLU A 76 10.88 -18.22 -3.57
C GLU A 76 10.39 -18.87 -2.28
N HIS A 77 9.88 -18.05 -1.35
CA HIS A 77 9.35 -18.56 -0.09
C HIS A 77 8.17 -19.51 -0.32
N ALA A 78 7.24 -19.15 -1.22
CA ALA A 78 6.13 -20.01 -1.58
C ALA A 78 6.61 -21.35 -2.16
N ALA A 79 7.58 -21.33 -3.07
CA ALA A 79 8.15 -22.54 -3.65
C ALA A 79 8.83 -23.44 -2.61
N ARG A 80 9.56 -22.85 -1.64
CA ARG A 80 10.23 -23.59 -0.56
C ARG A 80 9.24 -24.27 0.37
N GLU A 81 8.15 -23.59 0.73
CA GLU A 81 7.13 -24.12 1.64
C GLU A 81 6.08 -25.00 0.93
N GLY A 82 6.17 -25.15 -0.39
CA GLY A 82 5.18 -25.89 -1.18
C GLY A 82 3.81 -25.19 -1.21
N ILE A 83 3.80 -23.87 -1.05
CA ILE A 83 2.61 -23.03 -1.17
C ILE A 83 2.33 -22.78 -2.65
N ASP A 84 1.23 -23.33 -3.14
CA ASP A 84 0.76 -23.04 -4.50
C ASP A 84 0.21 -21.61 -4.58
N ILE A 85 0.79 -20.82 -5.50
CA ILE A 85 0.39 -19.45 -5.84
C ILE A 85 0.04 -19.45 -7.33
N ASP A 86 -1.21 -19.15 -7.67
CA ASP A 86 -1.64 -19.11 -9.06
C ASP A 86 -1.36 -17.73 -9.68
N GLU A 87 -0.13 -17.56 -10.19
CA GLU A 87 0.28 -16.33 -10.86
C GLU A 87 -0.47 -16.07 -12.17
N SER A 88 -1.14 -17.08 -12.74
CA SER A 88 -1.94 -16.89 -13.95
C SER A 88 -3.12 -15.94 -13.70
N LYS A 89 -3.60 -15.84 -12.45
CA LYS A 89 -4.67 -14.93 -12.01
C LYS A 89 -4.24 -13.47 -11.88
N PHE A 90 -2.96 -13.14 -12.03
CA PHE A 90 -2.47 -11.75 -11.90
C PHE A 90 -2.76 -10.89 -13.14
N LYS A 91 -3.24 -11.52 -14.21
CA LYS A 91 -3.56 -10.89 -15.49
C LYS A 91 -4.88 -10.15 -15.42
N THR A 92 -5.04 -9.17 -16.29
CA THR A 92 -6.31 -8.47 -16.48
C THR A 92 -7.33 -9.43 -17.10
N LYS A 93 -8.56 -9.41 -16.58
CA LYS A 93 -9.71 -10.05 -17.23
C LYS A 93 -9.84 -9.45 -18.64
N SER A 94 -9.68 -10.29 -19.65
CA SER A 94 -9.97 -9.93 -21.06
C SER A 94 -11.48 -9.88 -21.30
#